data_AF-A0A2U3LQS6-F1
#
_entry.id   AF-A0A2U3LQS6-F1
#
_cell.length_a   1.000
_cell.length_b   1.000
_cell.length_c   1.000
_cell.angle_alpha   90.00
_cell.angle_beta   90.00
_cell.angle_gamma   90.00
#
_symmetry.space_group_name_H-M   'P 1'
#
loop_
_entity.id
_entity.type
_entity.pdbx_description
1 polymer ?
#
loop_
_entity_poly.entity_id
_entity_poly.type
_entity_poly.pdbx_seq_one_letter_code
_entity_poly.pdbx_strand_id
1 'polypeptide(L)' 'MKILKVCQTCDRIIGEIELDNLTSHNMDPIMDIVGNVAYALCSGCLHEMEMEPRNVYH' A
#
# COMPACT_ATOMS: atom_id res chain seq x y z
N MET A 1 -14.65 12.19 -3.44
CA MET A 1 -13.43 12.66 -2.72
C MET A 1 -12.23 11.90 -3.25
N LYS A 2 -11.03 12.48 -3.22
CA LYS A 2 -9.80 11.77 -3.59
C LYS A 2 -9.07 11.25 -2.37
N ILE A 3 -8.47 10.08 -2.49
CA ILE A 3 -7.64 9.42 -1.50
C ILE A 3 -6.23 9.31 -2.07
N LEU A 4 -5.24 9.73 -1.29
CA LEU A 4 -3.84 9.56 -1.64
C LEU A 4 -3.37 8.17 -1.23
N LYS A 5 -2.76 7.45 -2.17
CA LYS A 5 -2.11 6.17 -1.89
C LYS A 5 -0.65 6.42 -1.54
N VAL A 6 -0.25 6.04 -0.34
CA VAL A 6 1.09 6.25 0.22
C VAL A 6 1.71 4.93 0.59
N CYS A 7 3.01 4.79 0.36
CA CYS A 7 3.74 3.62 0.80
C CYS A 7 3.91 3.63 2.32
N GLN A 8 3.48 2.56 3.00
CA GLN A 8 3.60 2.45 4.46
C GLN A 8 5.06 2.41 4.96
N THR A 9 6.00 1.95 4.12
CA THR A 9 7.39 1.72 4.54
C THR A 9 8.31 2.91 4.25
N CYS A 10 8.10 3.61 3.14
CA CYS A 10 8.99 4.69 2.69
C CYS A 10 8.29 6.04 2.48
N ASP A 11 7.02 6.15 2.88
CA ASP A 11 6.18 7.35 2.80
C ASP A 11 6.05 7.97 1.39
N ARG A 12 6.46 7.24 0.36
CA ARG A 12 6.36 7.69 -1.02
C ARG A 12 4.91 7.66 -1.48
N ILE A 13 4.47 8.74 -2.11
CA ILE A 13 3.19 8.77 -2.83
C ILE A 13 3.29 7.83 -4.05
N ILE A 14 2.40 6.85 -4.10
CA ILE A 14 2.36 5.80 -5.14
C ILE A 14 1.11 5.86 -6.01
N GLY A 15 0.17 6.75 -5.71
CA GLY A 15 -0.99 7.01 -6.58
C GLY A 15 -2.07 7.84 -5.91
N GLU A 16 -3.15 8.05 -6.66
CA GLU A 16 -4.39 8.63 -6.20
C GLU A 16 -5.56 7.71 -6.57
N ILE A 17 -6.54 7.64 -5.68
CA ILE A 17 -7.74 6.82 -5.84
C ILE A 17 -8.95 7.73 -5.67
N GLU A 18 -9.96 7.59 -6.53
CA GLU A 18 -11.27 8.19 -6.26
C GLU A 18 -12.01 7.32 -5.24
N LEU A 19 -12.59 7.94 -4.22
CA LEU A 19 -13.34 7.25 -3.15
C LEU A 19 -14.38 6.26 -3.71
N ASP A 20 -15.02 6.62 -4.83
CA ASP A 20 -16.04 5.80 -5.49
C ASP A 20 -15.48 4.51 -6.09
N ASN A 21 -14.17 4.45 -6.34
CA ASN A 21 -13.48 3.29 -6.84
C ASN A 21 -13.05 2.32 -5.72
N LEU A 22 -13.15 2.68 -4.43
CA LEU A 22 -12.76 1.80 -3.30
C LEU A 22 -13.55 0.48 -3.26
N THR A 23 -14.77 0.47 -3.82
CA THR A 23 -15.62 -0.72 -3.91
C THR A 23 -15.35 -1.56 -5.16
N SER A 24 -14.48 -1.08 -6.06
CA SER A 24 -14.13 -1.81 -7.27
C SER A 24 -13.13 -2.94 -6.96
N HIS A 25 -13.38 -4.11 -7.52
CA HIS A 25 -12.66 -5.36 -7.27
C HIS A 25 -11.16 -5.38 -7.66
N ASN A 26 -10.59 -4.25 -8.10
CA ASN A 26 -9.23 -4.15 -8.65
C ASN A 26 -8.31 -3.25 -7.81
N MET A 27 -8.49 -3.21 -6.50
CA MET A 27 -7.55 -2.51 -5.64
C MET A 27 -6.45 -3.44 -5.17
N ASP A 28 -5.20 -2.99 -5.35
CA ASP A 28 -4.07 -3.56 -4.63
C ASP A 28 -4.42 -3.67 -3.14
N PRO A 29 -3.90 -4.67 -2.40
CA PRO A 29 -4.18 -4.81 -0.97
C PRO A 29 -3.81 -3.51 -0.23
N ILE A 30 -4.83 -2.75 0.15
CA ILE A 30 -4.72 -1.57 1.00
C ILE A 30 -4.65 -2.08 2.44
N MET A 31 -3.57 -1.71 3.13
CA MET A 31 -3.31 -2.12 4.51
C MET A 31 -4.21 -1.36 5.49
N ASP A 32 -4.37 -0.04 5.28
CA ASP A 32 -5.16 0.83 6.14
C ASP A 32 -5.61 2.12 5.42
N ILE A 33 -6.69 2.75 5.89
CA ILE A 33 -7.16 4.07 5.41
C ILE A 33 -7.37 4.99 6.61
N VAL A 34 -6.61 6.08 6.68
CA VAL A 34 -6.73 7.11 7.72
C VAL A 34 -7.08 8.45 7.06
N GLY A 35 -8.33 8.89 7.24
CA GLY A 35 -8.83 10.11 6.61
C GLY A 35 -8.87 9.99 5.08
N ASN A 36 -8.10 10.83 4.39
CA ASN A 36 -7.96 10.82 2.93
C ASN A 36 -6.65 10.17 2.44
N VAL A 37 -6.03 9.34 3.27
CA VAL A 37 -4.78 8.62 2.95
C VAL A 37 -5.01 7.12 3.06
N ALA A 38 -4.69 6.38 2.01
CA ALA A 38 -4.65 4.93 1.97
C ALA A 38 -3.20 4.45 1.98
N TYR A 39 -2.87 3.54 2.89
CA TYR A 39 -1.54 2.96 3.02
C TYR A 39 -1.46 1.62 2.31
N ALA A 40 -0.42 1.44 1.51
CA ALA A 40 -0.10 0.18 0.83
C ALA A 40 1.42 0.02 0.69
N LEU A 41 1.89 -1.08 0.10
CA LEU A 41 3.31 -1.23 -0.24
C LEU A 41 3.57 -0.77 -1.68
N CYS A 42 4.67 -0.03 -1.87
CA CYS A 42 5.19 0.22 -3.22
C CYS A 42 5.92 -1.03 -3.72
N SER A 43 6.06 -1.17 -5.04
CA SER A 43 6.77 -2.32 -5.63
C SER A 43 8.20 -2.49 -5.12
N GLY A 44 8.90 -1.40 -4.80
CA GLY A 44 10.24 -1.44 -4.21
C GLY A 44 10.24 -2.11 -2.83
N CYS A 45 9.43 -1.59 -1.90
CA CYS A 45 9.35 -2.13 -0.55
C CYS A 45 8.72 -3.53 -0.51
N LEU A 46 7.76 -3.83 -1.39
CA LEU A 46 7.21 -5.18 -1.53
C LEU A 46 8.31 -6.17 -1.94
N HIS A 47 9.10 -5.80 -2.95
CA HIS A 47 10.20 -6.64 -3.43
C HIS A 47 11.29 -6.84 -2.37
N GLU A 48 11.64 -5.80 -1.62
CA GLU A 48 12.57 -5.91 -0.48
C GLU A 48 12.05 -6.88 0.59
N MET A 49 10.76 -6.81 0.92
CA MET A 49 10.13 -7.72 1.89
C MET A 49 10.04 -9.17 1.40
N GLU A 50 9.85 -9.39 0.10
CA GLU A 50 9.89 -10.73 -0.50
C GLU A 50 11.31 -11.30 -0.57
N MET A 51 12.31 -10.43 -0.71
CA MET A 51 13.72 -10.77 -0.81
C MET A 51 14.39 -11.02 0.54
N GLU A 52 13.85 -10.49 1.65
CA GLU A 52 14.31 -10.90 2.98
C GLU A 52 13.86 -12.34 3.24
N PRO A 53 14.79 -13.32 3.33
CA PRO A 53 14.41 -14.64 3.80
C PRO A 53 13.88 -14.41 5.21
N ARG A 54 12.64 -14.86 5.45
CA ARG A 54 12.11 -15.00 6.81
C ARG A 54 13.19 -15.74 7.59
N ASN A 55 13.93 -15.03 8.44
CA ASN A 55 14.82 -15.63 9.41
C ASN A 55 13.88 -16.34 10.39
N VAL A 56 13.47 -17.55 9.99
CA VAL A 56 12.81 -18.52 10.85
C VAL A 56 13.89 -18.87 11.85
N TYR A 57 13.83 -18.23 13.01
CA TYR A 57 14.56 -18.69 14.19
C TYR A 57 14.05 -20.11 14.45
N HIS A 58 14.86 -21.10 14.07
CA HIS A 58 14.70 -22.51 14.41
C HIS A 58 15.39 -22.80 15.74
#